data_AF-A0A9P1GAS3-F1
#
_entry.id   AF-A0A9P1GAS3-F1
#
_cell.length_a   1.000
_cell.length_b   1.000
_cell.length_c   1.000
_cell.angle_alpha   90.00
_cell.angle_beta   90.00
_cell.angle_gamma   90.00
#
_symmetry.space_group_name_H-M   'P 1'
#
loop_
_entity.id
_entity.type
_entity.pdbx_description
1 polymer ?
#
loop_
_entity_poly.entity_id
_entity_poly.type
_entity_poly.pdbx_seq_one_letter_code
_entity_poly.pdbx_strand_id
1 'polypeptide(L)'
;MEVSVCLASGRTWKVQTDASSTVQCLKLEIQEHFSQGFLRLTSSTGHLLEPERSLEEEGVKDGDVVTAVVQIPRIAANSSAFALCASGVVVWGDANYGGAIDDDAWRQLRNVRQIQATQKAFAAILADGRVLTWGHASYGGDSSFLQEDLVDVKQIQASA
;
A
#
# COMPACT_ATOMS: atom_id res chain seq x y z
N MET A 1 4.46 13.82 -22.90
CA MET A 1 5.81 13.63 -22.36
C MET A 1 6.19 12.16 -22.47
N GLU A 2 7.44 11.89 -22.80
CA GLU A 2 8.02 10.55 -22.83
C GLU A 2 8.50 10.18 -21.42
N VAL A 3 8.01 9.07 -20.88
CA VAL A 3 8.50 8.51 -19.62
C VAL A 3 9.01 7.10 -19.88
N SER A 4 10.17 6.77 -19.33
CA SER A 4 10.72 5.42 -19.38
C SER A 4 10.32 4.65 -18.12
N VAL A 5 9.48 3.64 -18.27
CA VAL A 5 9.09 2.76 -17.16
C VAL A 5 10.02 1.56 -17.11
N CYS A 6 10.63 1.28 -15.97
CA CYS A 6 11.44 0.09 -15.75
C CYS A 6 10.85 -0.80 -14.67
N LEU A 7 10.80 -2.12 -14.92
CA LEU A 7 10.51 -3.12 -13.89
C LEU A 7 11.80 -3.51 -13.18
N ALA A 8 11.69 -3.95 -11.93
CA ALA A 8 12.81 -4.53 -11.17
C ALA A 8 13.45 -5.76 -11.86
N SER A 9 12.75 -6.38 -12.81
CA SER A 9 13.28 -7.45 -13.68
C SER A 9 14.21 -6.96 -14.79
N GLY A 10 14.42 -5.64 -14.92
CA GLY A 10 15.22 -5.02 -15.97
C GLY A 10 14.46 -4.75 -17.28
N ARG A 11 13.17 -5.12 -17.38
CA ARG A 11 12.34 -4.82 -18.55
C ARG A 11 12.00 -3.32 -18.57
N THR A 12 12.16 -2.69 -19.72
CA THR A 12 11.85 -1.26 -19.90
C THR A 12 10.78 -1.06 -20.96
N TRP A 13 9.92 -0.07 -20.76
CA TRP A 13 8.92 0.36 -21.71
C TRP A 13 8.88 1.89 -21.76
N LYS A 14 8.90 2.46 -22.96
CA LYS A 14 8.76 3.90 -23.16
C LYS A 14 7.30 4.20 -23.47
N VAL A 15 6.70 5.06 -22.67
CA VAL A 15 5.30 5.46 -22.81
C VAL A 15 5.21 6.95 -23.06
N GLN A 16 4.33 7.33 -23.99
CA GLN A 16 3.95 8.71 -24.24
C GLN A 16 2.69 8.97 -23.42
N THR A 17 2.79 9.85 -22.44
CA THR A 17 1.68 10.19 -21.54
C THR A 17 1.60 11.70 -21.34
N ASP A 18 0.44 12.23 -20.97
CA ASP A 18 0.28 13.65 -20.68
C ASP A 18 0.78 13.97 -19.27
N ALA A 19 1.44 15.13 -19.10
CA ALA A 19 1.97 15.53 -17.80
C ALA A 19 0.86 15.77 -16.75
N SER A 20 -0.34 16.13 -17.22
CA SER A 20 -1.55 16.28 -16.41
C SER A 20 -2.27 14.96 -16.11
N SER A 21 -1.84 13.85 -16.72
CA SER A 21 -2.39 12.52 -16.43
C SER A 21 -2.04 12.09 -15.01
N THR A 22 -2.91 11.29 -14.40
CA THR A 22 -2.69 10.79 -13.04
C THR A 22 -1.71 9.63 -13.03
N VAL A 23 -1.00 9.48 -11.91
CA VAL A 23 -0.13 8.31 -11.66
C VAL A 23 -0.92 7.00 -11.76
N GLN A 24 -2.19 7.00 -11.36
CA GLN A 24 -3.07 5.84 -11.47
C GLN A 24 -3.34 5.43 -12.92
N CYS A 25 -3.55 6.37 -13.85
CA CYS A 25 -3.73 6.06 -15.27
C CYS A 25 -2.46 5.40 -15.84
N LEU A 26 -1.29 6.01 -15.61
CA LEU A 26 0.00 5.46 -16.01
C LEU A 26 0.21 4.05 -15.42
N LYS A 27 -0.13 3.85 -14.15
CA LYS A 27 -0.02 2.55 -13.49
C LYS A 27 -0.88 1.48 -14.17
N LEU A 28 -2.12 1.81 -14.54
CA LEU A 28 -3.01 0.86 -15.22
C LEU A 28 -2.44 0.44 -16.59
N GLU A 29 -1.94 1.40 -17.36
CA GLU A 29 -1.28 1.12 -18.65
C GLU A 29 -0.08 0.19 -18.50
N ILE A 30 0.76 0.43 -17.48
CA ILE A 30 1.92 -0.43 -17.18
C ILE A 30 1.45 -1.84 -16.80
N GLN A 31 0.41 -1.97 -15.97
CA GLN A 31 -0.13 -3.27 -15.56
C GLN A 31 -0.64 -4.08 -16.76
N GLU A 32 -1.35 -3.44 -17.68
CA GLU A 32 -1.83 -4.07 -18.91
C GLU A 32 -0.65 -4.46 -19.83
N HIS A 33 0.26 -3.53 -20.11
CA HIS A 33 1.41 -3.76 -21.00
C HIS A 33 2.32 -4.89 -20.51
N PHE A 34 2.62 -4.91 -19.21
CA PHE A 34 3.50 -5.94 -18.64
C PHE A 34 2.75 -7.21 -18.20
N SER A 35 1.41 -7.22 -18.27
CA SER A 35 0.55 -8.27 -17.72
C SER A 35 0.88 -8.59 -16.25
N GLN A 36 1.24 -7.54 -15.50
CA GLN A 36 1.72 -7.64 -14.13
C GLN A 36 0.76 -6.89 -13.21
N GLY A 37 0.07 -7.61 -12.33
CA GLY A 37 -0.83 -7.00 -11.35
C GLY A 37 -0.06 -6.36 -10.18
N PHE A 38 -0.75 -5.46 -9.47
CA PHE A 38 -0.30 -4.88 -8.19
C PHE A 38 1.06 -4.17 -8.25
N LEU A 39 1.15 -3.14 -9.10
CA LEU A 39 2.37 -2.33 -9.19
C LEU A 39 2.31 -1.11 -8.26
N ARG A 40 3.47 -0.70 -7.74
CA ARG A 40 3.72 0.63 -7.17
C ARG A 40 4.72 1.35 -8.05
N LEU A 41 4.47 2.63 -8.32
CA LEU A 41 5.35 3.45 -9.14
C LEU A 41 6.24 4.29 -8.23
N THR A 42 7.51 4.37 -8.58
CA THR A 42 8.49 5.19 -7.86
C THR A 42 9.23 6.07 -8.85
N SER A 43 9.53 7.30 -8.45
CA SER A 43 10.33 8.22 -9.24
C SER A 43 11.79 7.75 -9.33
N SER A 44 12.58 8.40 -10.18
CA SER A 44 14.03 8.20 -10.28
C SER A 44 14.79 8.47 -8.96
N THR A 45 14.20 9.25 -8.05
CA THR A 45 14.74 9.55 -6.73
C THR A 45 14.36 8.51 -5.67
N GLY A 46 13.54 7.51 -6.03
CA GLY A 46 13.01 6.51 -5.11
C GLY A 46 11.81 7.00 -4.30
N HIS A 47 11.26 8.17 -4.62
CA HIS A 47 10.01 8.64 -4.02
C HIS A 47 8.85 7.79 -4.54
N LEU A 48 7.95 7.39 -3.66
CA LEU A 48 6.75 6.65 -4.04
C LEU A 48 5.74 7.62 -4.64
N LEU A 49 5.31 7.36 -5.87
CA LEU A 49 4.35 8.21 -6.57
C LEU A 49 2.93 7.95 -6.06
N GLU A 50 2.25 9.00 -5.63
CA GLU A 50 0.88 8.91 -5.13
C GLU A 50 -0.13 8.73 -6.29
N PRO A 51 -1.00 7.69 -6.29
CA PRO A 51 -1.85 7.36 -7.44
C PRO A 51 -2.82 8.47 -7.86
N GLU A 52 -3.29 9.26 -6.90
CA GLU A 52 -4.31 10.29 -7.13
C GLU A 52 -3.74 11.61 -7.67
N ARG A 53 -2.41 11.80 -7.61
CA ARG A 53 -1.76 13.03 -8.08
C ARG A 53 -1.43 12.97 -9.56
N SER A 54 -1.28 14.13 -10.17
CA SER A 54 -0.78 14.24 -11.54
C SER A 54 0.72 13.95 -11.60
N LEU A 55 1.20 13.50 -12.75
CA LEU A 55 2.63 13.23 -12.94
C LEU A 55 3.50 14.48 -12.74
N GLU A 56 3.00 15.66 -13.13
CA GLU A 56 3.69 16.94 -12.91
C GLU A 56 3.75 17.35 -11.43
N GLU A 57 2.71 17.10 -10.63
CA GLU A 57 2.69 17.39 -9.18
C GLU A 57 3.67 16.52 -8.42
N GLU A 58 3.85 15.28 -8.89
CA GLU A 58 4.83 14.34 -8.36
C GLU A 58 6.26 14.59 -8.90
N GLY A 59 6.43 15.62 -9.73
CA GLY A 59 7.73 16.06 -10.24
C GLY A 59 8.31 15.18 -11.34
N VAL A 60 7.50 14.33 -11.99
CA VAL A 60 7.90 13.51 -13.14
C VAL A 60 7.99 14.39 -14.38
N LYS A 61 9.17 14.43 -15.01
CA LYS A 61 9.47 15.23 -16.19
C LYS A 61 9.61 14.38 -17.44
N ASP A 62 9.60 15.05 -18.59
CA ASP A 62 9.93 14.44 -19.88
C ASP A 62 11.34 13.85 -19.86
N GLY A 63 11.44 12.58 -20.23
CA GLY A 63 12.68 11.79 -20.20
C GLY A 63 12.97 11.10 -18.87
N ASP A 64 12.16 11.28 -17.82
CA ASP A 64 12.40 10.64 -16.53
C ASP A 64 12.18 9.12 -16.58
N VAL A 65 12.83 8.44 -15.63
CA VAL A 65 12.69 7.01 -15.41
C VAL A 65 11.80 6.77 -14.19
N VAL A 66 10.70 6.06 -14.40
CA VAL A 66 9.80 5.59 -13.34
C VAL A 66 10.03 4.12 -13.12
N THR A 67 10.33 3.72 -11.89
CA THR A 67 10.51 2.32 -11.53
C THR A 67 9.19 1.74 -11.03
N ALA A 68 8.69 0.71 -11.73
CA ALA A 68 7.54 -0.08 -11.34
C ALA A 68 7.98 -1.25 -10.46
N VAL A 69 7.57 -1.21 -9.19
CA VAL A 69 7.86 -2.20 -8.17
C VAL A 69 6.66 -3.11 -8.00
N VAL A 70 6.86 -4.42 -8.19
CA VAL A 70 5.81 -5.43 -7.95
C VAL A 70 5.52 -5.50 -6.45
N GLN A 71 4.26 -5.33 -6.08
CA GLN A 71 3.77 -5.61 -4.73
C GLN A 71 3.23 -7.03 -4.69
N ILE A 72 3.51 -7.72 -3.59
CA ILE A 72 2.93 -9.04 -3.32
C ILE A 72 1.70 -8.81 -2.45
N PRO A 73 0.47 -9.09 -2.96
CA PRO A 73 -0.73 -9.02 -2.13
C PRO A 73 -0.59 -9.95 -0.92
N ARG A 74 -0.95 -9.44 0.26
CA ARG A 74 -0.93 -10.18 1.52
C ARG A 74 -2.33 -10.23 2.09
N ILE A 75 -2.83 -11.42 2.37
CA ILE A 75 -4.08 -11.62 3.09
C ILE A 75 -3.78 -12.03 4.53
N ALA A 76 -4.52 -11.45 5.48
CA ALA A 76 -4.60 -11.90 6.85
C ALA A 76 -6.05 -12.27 7.16
N ALA A 77 -6.24 -13.33 7.95
CA ALA A 77 -7.56 -13.82 8.33
C ALA A 77 -7.59 -14.07 9.83
N ASN A 78 -8.73 -13.77 10.44
CA ASN A 78 -9.04 -14.18 11.81
C ASN A 78 -10.31 -15.04 11.84
N SER A 79 -10.89 -15.28 13.02
CA SER A 79 -12.03 -16.18 13.16
C SER A 79 -13.28 -15.76 12.36
N SER A 80 -13.45 -14.48 12.04
CA SER A 80 -14.67 -13.97 11.39
C SER A 80 -14.45 -12.82 10.38
N ALA A 81 -13.21 -12.42 10.12
CA ALA A 81 -12.86 -11.31 9.24
C ALA A 81 -11.57 -11.56 8.47
N PHE A 82 -11.42 -10.81 7.38
CA PHE A 82 -10.28 -10.84 6.47
C PHE A 82 -9.79 -9.44 6.17
N ALA A 83 -8.49 -9.35 5.88
CA ALA A 83 -7.85 -8.12 5.44
C ALA A 83 -6.83 -8.43 4.32
N LEU A 84 -6.97 -7.74 3.19
CA LEU A 84 -6.09 -7.84 2.04
C LEU A 84 -5.28 -6.56 1.89
N CYS A 85 -3.96 -6.67 1.90
CA CYS A 85 -3.02 -5.59 1.60
C CYS A 85 -2.42 -5.79 0.21
N ALA A 86 -2.73 -4.90 -0.72
CA ALA A 86 -2.17 -4.90 -2.08
C ALA A 86 -1.75 -3.47 -2.50
N SER A 87 -2.51 -2.82 -3.38
CA SER A 87 -2.35 -1.39 -3.69
C SER A 87 -2.98 -0.47 -2.64
N GLY A 88 -3.84 -1.04 -1.80
CA GLY A 88 -4.42 -0.45 -0.60
C GLY A 88 -4.76 -1.58 0.36
N VAL A 89 -5.48 -1.28 1.44
CA VAL A 89 -6.05 -2.31 2.31
C VAL A 89 -7.51 -2.52 1.92
N VAL A 90 -8.02 -3.74 1.99
CA VAL A 90 -9.46 -4.02 1.92
C VAL A 90 -9.79 -4.95 3.05
N VAL A 91 -10.82 -4.64 3.84
CA VAL A 91 -11.30 -5.52 4.92
C VAL A 91 -12.73 -5.92 4.69
N TRP A 92 -13.08 -7.13 5.13
CA TRP A 92 -14.46 -7.64 5.08
C TRP A 92 -14.70 -8.68 6.17
N GLY A 93 -15.97 -8.85 6.57
CA GLY A 93 -16.39 -9.81 7.60
C GLY A 93 -17.07 -9.14 8.79
N ASP A 94 -17.03 -9.80 9.95
CA ASP A 94 -17.67 -9.29 11.18
C ASP A 94 -16.96 -8.03 11.71
N ALA A 95 -17.72 -6.95 11.91
CA ALA A 95 -17.20 -5.66 12.38
C ALA A 95 -16.50 -5.76 13.75
N ASN A 96 -17.00 -6.60 14.66
CA ASN A 96 -16.39 -6.80 15.99
C ASN A 96 -15.03 -7.51 15.92
N TYR A 97 -14.71 -8.11 14.77
CA TYR A 97 -13.45 -8.81 14.50
C TYR A 97 -12.57 -7.99 13.55
N GLY A 98 -12.88 -6.71 13.29
CA GLY A 98 -12.13 -5.86 12.38
C GLY A 98 -12.48 -6.03 10.90
N GLY A 99 -13.66 -6.60 10.60
CA GLY A 99 -14.22 -6.66 9.25
C GLY A 99 -14.78 -5.33 8.72
N ALA A 100 -14.73 -4.28 9.54
CA ALA A 100 -15.01 -2.90 9.17
C ALA A 100 -13.98 -1.97 9.82
N ILE A 101 -13.62 -0.90 9.12
CA ILE A 101 -12.69 0.15 9.56
C ILE A 101 -13.37 1.50 9.32
N ASP A 102 -13.13 2.47 10.20
CA ASP A 102 -13.64 3.83 10.07
C ASP A 102 -12.81 4.68 9.08
N ASP A 103 -13.38 5.77 8.56
CA ASP A 103 -12.75 6.60 7.52
C ASP A 103 -11.39 7.18 7.94
N ASP A 104 -11.18 7.41 9.23
CA ASP A 104 -9.93 7.96 9.75
C ASP A 104 -8.81 6.92 9.79
N ALA A 105 -9.08 5.69 10.22
CA ALA A 105 -8.13 4.59 10.12
C ALA A 105 -7.88 4.18 8.66
N TRP A 106 -8.89 4.29 7.79
CA TRP A 106 -8.74 4.09 6.34
C TRP A 106 -7.69 5.01 5.71
N ARG A 107 -7.65 6.29 6.14
CA ARG A 107 -6.63 7.24 5.66
C ARG A 107 -5.21 6.86 6.08
N GLN A 108 -5.06 6.18 7.22
CA GLN A 108 -3.77 5.78 7.75
C GLN A 108 -3.24 4.50 7.10
N LEU A 109 -4.11 3.63 6.58
CA LEU A 109 -3.74 2.38 5.91
C LEU A 109 -3.20 2.54 4.48
N ARG A 110 -2.68 3.73 4.16
CA ARG A 110 -1.94 3.96 2.93
C ARG A 110 -0.59 3.29 3.04
N ASN A 111 -0.26 2.50 2.02
CA ASN A 111 1.06 1.87 1.87
C ASN A 111 1.47 0.90 2.99
N VAL A 112 0.57 -0.01 3.39
CA VAL A 112 0.91 -1.11 4.31
C VAL A 112 2.02 -2.00 3.73
N ARG A 113 2.99 -2.37 4.59
CA ARG A 113 4.12 -3.27 4.31
C ARG A 113 3.86 -4.68 4.81
N GLN A 114 3.20 -4.79 5.95
CA GLN A 114 2.93 -6.06 6.61
C GLN A 114 1.60 -5.98 7.34
N ILE A 115 0.84 -7.07 7.29
CA ILE A 115 -0.39 -7.25 8.04
C ILE A 115 -0.35 -8.59 8.78
N GLN A 116 -0.88 -8.62 9.99
CA GLN A 116 -1.02 -9.79 10.83
C GLN A 116 -2.40 -9.79 11.50
N ALA A 117 -2.87 -10.97 11.89
CA ALA A 117 -4.16 -11.15 12.54
C ALA A 117 -4.01 -11.97 13.82
N THR A 118 -4.66 -11.52 14.90
CA THR A 118 -4.94 -12.34 16.09
C THR A 118 -6.33 -12.96 15.94
N GLN A 119 -6.85 -13.64 16.97
CA GLN A 119 -8.17 -14.27 16.91
C GLN A 119 -9.31 -13.30 16.53
N LYS A 120 -9.23 -12.03 16.96
CA LYS A 120 -10.30 -11.02 16.74
C LYS A 120 -9.81 -9.62 16.38
N ALA A 121 -8.52 -9.46 16.09
CA ALA A 121 -7.94 -8.16 15.75
C ALA A 121 -6.88 -8.29 14.66
N PHE A 122 -6.46 -7.15 14.14
CA PHE A 122 -5.40 -7.04 13.15
C PHE A 122 -4.40 -5.97 13.56
N ALA A 123 -3.19 -6.12 13.06
CA ALA A 123 -2.14 -5.12 13.14
C ALA A 123 -1.45 -4.98 11.77
N ALA A 124 -1.15 -3.74 11.38
CA ALA A 124 -0.45 -3.42 10.15
C ALA A 124 0.74 -2.51 10.40
N ILE A 125 1.85 -2.77 9.70
CA ILE A 125 3.00 -1.86 9.61
C ILE A 125 2.81 -1.00 8.36
N LEU A 126 2.82 0.30 8.53
CA LEU A 126 2.75 1.30 7.45
C LEU A 126 4.13 1.50 6.80
N ALA A 127 4.17 2.16 5.64
CA ALA A 127 5.43 2.44 4.94
C ALA A 127 6.39 3.32 5.75
N ASP A 128 5.85 4.21 6.58
CA ASP A 128 6.59 5.09 7.49
C ASP A 128 7.09 4.40 8.77
N GLY A 129 6.82 3.10 8.93
CA GLY A 129 7.24 2.30 10.07
C GLY A 129 6.32 2.42 11.29
N ARG A 130 5.22 3.17 11.22
CA ARG A 130 4.20 3.18 12.26
C ARG A 130 3.33 1.93 12.23
N VAL A 131 2.70 1.63 13.36
CA VAL A 131 1.76 0.51 13.51
C VAL A 131 0.34 1.04 13.64
N LEU A 132 -0.58 0.40 12.94
CA LEU A 132 -2.02 0.59 13.12
C LEU A 132 -2.65 -0.73 13.56
N THR A 133 -3.50 -0.70 14.58
CA THR A 133 -4.31 -1.84 15.01
C THR A 133 -5.79 -1.55 14.83
N TRP A 134 -6.58 -2.59 14.58
CA TRP A 134 -8.05 -2.49 14.55
C TRP A 134 -8.70 -3.83 14.90
N GLY A 135 -10.00 -3.80 15.17
CA GLY A 135 -10.77 -4.95 15.67
C GLY A 135 -10.91 -4.93 17.19
N HIS A 136 -11.07 -6.09 17.82
CA HIS A 136 -11.43 -6.15 19.23
C HIS A 136 -10.26 -5.74 20.15
N ALA A 137 -10.46 -4.71 20.99
CA ALA A 137 -9.42 -4.14 21.86
C ALA A 137 -8.72 -5.19 22.75
N SER A 138 -9.48 -6.07 23.43
CA SER A 138 -8.91 -7.13 24.28
C SER A 138 -8.07 -8.19 23.54
N TYR A 139 -8.08 -8.19 22.20
CA TYR A 139 -7.27 -9.10 21.36
C TYR A 139 -6.16 -8.35 20.62
N GLY A 140 -5.83 -7.12 21.05
CA GLY A 140 -4.79 -6.28 20.44
C GLY A 140 -5.30 -5.30 19.39
N GLY A 141 -6.61 -5.06 19.32
CA GLY A 141 -7.21 -4.11 18.37
C GLY A 141 -7.02 -2.63 18.72
N ASP A 142 -6.50 -2.32 19.91
CA ASP A 142 -6.24 -0.96 20.38
C ASP A 142 -4.79 -0.81 20.85
N SER A 143 -3.99 -0.08 20.04
CA SER A 143 -2.62 0.32 20.36
C SER A 143 -2.48 1.84 20.55
N SER A 144 -3.59 2.56 20.79
CA SER A 144 -3.59 4.03 20.90
C SER A 144 -2.59 4.55 21.93
N PHE A 145 -2.45 3.85 23.06
CA PHE A 145 -1.51 4.21 24.13
C PHE A 145 -0.02 4.14 23.73
N LEU A 146 0.31 3.37 22.70
CA LEU A 146 1.70 3.14 22.25
C LEU A 146 1.96 3.72 20.86
N GLN A 147 1.02 4.49 20.30
CA GLN A 147 1.10 4.91 18.91
C GLN A 147 2.30 5.84 18.63
N GLU A 148 2.69 6.65 19.62
CA GLU A 148 3.88 7.52 19.54
C GLU A 148 5.19 6.76 19.74
N ASP A 149 5.15 5.61 20.43
CA ASP A 149 6.32 4.78 20.73
C ASP A 149 6.59 3.71 19.65
N LEU A 150 5.55 3.32 18.90
CA LEU A 150 5.64 2.33 17.81
C LEU A 150 6.08 2.98 16.50
N VAL A 151 7.29 3.55 16.52
CA VAL A 151 7.96 4.14 15.35
C VAL A 151 9.07 3.22 14.83
N ASP A 152 9.30 3.25 13.52
CA ASP A 152 10.29 2.42 12.81
C ASP A 152 10.17 0.89 13.03
N VAL A 153 8.95 0.40 13.23
CA VAL A 153 8.68 -1.03 13.43
C VAL A 153 8.97 -1.81 12.15
N LYS A 154 9.84 -2.82 12.24
CA LYS A 154 10.25 -3.64 11.10
C LYS A 154 9.39 -4.88 10.89
N GLN A 155 8.87 -5.45 11.97
CA GLN A 155 8.12 -6.70 11.94
C GLN A 155 7.15 -6.78 13.13
N ILE A 156 5.96 -7.31 12.87
CA ILE A 156 4.94 -7.65 13.85
C ILE A 156 4.59 -9.13 13.72
N GLN A 157 4.19 -9.79 14.81
CA GLN A 157 3.76 -11.18 14.80
C GLN A 157 2.54 -11.33 15.69
N ALA A 158 1.62 -12.21 15.31
CA ALA A 158 0.53 -12.60 16.19
C ALA A 158 0.97 -13.76 17.09
N SER A 159 0.54 -13.75 18.35
CA SER A 159 0.60 -14.94 19.19
C SER A 159 -0.50 -15.92 18.80
N ALA A 160 -0.15 -17.21 18.72
CA ALA A 160 -1.10 -18.29 18.48
C ALA A 160 -2.05 -18.50 19.67
#